data_AF-A0A3N5NQD6-F1
#
_entry.id   AF-A0A3N5NQD6-F1
#
_cell.length_a   1.000
_cell.length_b   1.000
_cell.length_c   1.000
_cell.angle_alpha   90.00
_cell.angle_beta   90.00
_cell.angle_gamma   90.00
#
_symmetry.space_group_name_H-M   'P 1'
#
loop_
_entity.id
_entity.type
_entity.pdbx_description
1 polymer ?
#
loop_
_entity_poly.entity_id
_entity_poly.type
_entity_poly.pdbx_seq_one_letter_code
_entity_poly.pdbx_strand_id
1 'polypeptide(L)' 'MLLTLIGVFALYVIKYDARQLESRVQMQERDLEKLENTVAVLVAERAHLARPAALEPLARSLGLAPITPRQYLGL' A
#
# COMPACT_ATOMS: atom_id res chain seq x y z
N MET A 1 -42.76 -3.10 31.55
CA MET A 1 -41.80 -4.21 31.72
C MET A 1 -41.40 -4.84 30.38
N LEU A 2 -42.33 -5.18 29.49
CA LEU A 2 -41.98 -5.77 28.18
C LEU A 2 -41.29 -4.76 27.24
N LEU A 3 -41.81 -3.53 27.14
CA LEU A 3 -41.20 -2.43 26.38
C LEU A 3 -39.76 -2.09 26.84
N THR A 4 -39.51 -2.12 28.15
CA THR A 4 -38.18 -1.87 28.72
C THR A 4 -37.21 -3.00 28.37
N LEU A 5 -37.67 -4.26 28.38
CA LEU A 5 -36.86 -5.41 27.97
C LEU A 5 -36.50 -5.35 26.48
N ILE A 6 -37.44 -4.97 25.62
CA ILE A 6 -37.19 -4.79 24.18
C ILE A 6 -36.15 -3.68 23.95
N GLY A 7 -36.28 -2.55 24.65
CA GLY A 7 -35.32 -1.45 24.55
C GLY A 7 -33.90 -1.84 24.98
N VAL A 8 -33.77 -2.53 26.11
CA VAL A 8 -32.47 -3.03 26.60
C VAL A 8 -31.86 -4.03 25.62
N PHE A 9 -32.67 -4.95 25.08
CA PHE A 9 -32.21 -5.92 24.10
C PHE A 9 -31.73 -5.26 22.79
N ALA A 10 -32.50 -4.30 22.26
CA ALA A 10 -32.12 -3.56 21.06
C ALA A 10 -30.80 -2.79 21.25
N LEU A 11 -30.63 -2.12 22.39
CA LEU A 11 -29.38 -1.42 22.71
C LEU A 11 -28.20 -2.38 22.84
N TYR A 12 -28.42 -3.58 23.39
CA TYR A 12 -27.38 -4.60 23.49
C TYR A 12 -26.92 -5.07 22.11
N VAL A 13 -27.86 -5.39 21.22
CA VAL A 13 -27.54 -5.82 19.85
C VAL A 13 -26.77 -4.72 19.11
N ILE A 14 -27.25 -3.48 19.14
CA ILE A 14 -26.57 -2.35 18.49
C ILE A 14 -25.16 -2.15 19.04
N LYS A 15 -25.00 -2.23 20.37
CA LYS A 15 -23.68 -2.09 21.01
C LYS A 15 -22.75 -3.25 20.63
N TYR A 16 -23.26 -4.45 20.51
CA TYR A 16 -22.49 -5.62 20.12
C TYR A 16 -22.01 -5.51 18.67
N ASP A 17 -22.92 -5.15 17.75
CA ASP A 17 -22.61 -4.93 16.34
C ASP A 17 -21.57 -3.82 16.17
N ALA A 18 -21.72 -2.72 16.92
CA ALA A 18 -20.74 -1.63 16.92
C ALA A 18 -19.34 -2.10 17.34
N ARG A 19 -19.25 -2.87 18.43
CA ARG A 19 -17.97 -3.45 18.89
C ARG A 19 -17.36 -4.42 17.88
N GLN A 20 -18.19 -5.22 17.22
CA GLN A 20 -17.71 -6.14 16.19
C GLN A 20 -17.20 -5.37 14.98
N LEU A 21 -17.85 -4.27 14.59
CA LEU A 21 -17.41 -3.41 13.50
C LEU A 21 -16.10 -2.71 13.85
N GLU A 22 -15.99 -2.11 15.04
CA GLU A 22 -14.76 -1.49 15.54
C GLU A 22 -13.58 -2.46 15.51
N SER A 23 -13.79 -3.70 15.96
CA SER A 23 -12.75 -4.73 15.92
C SER A 23 -12.31 -5.07 14.49
N ARG A 24 -13.25 -5.13 13.53
CA ARG A 24 -12.92 -5.38 12.12
C ARG A 24 -12.15 -4.21 11.51
N VAL A 25 -12.57 -2.98 11.78
CA VAL A 25 -11.87 -1.77 11.31
C VAL A 25 -10.44 -1.75 11.86
N GLN A 26 -10.25 -2.01 13.15
CA GLN A 26 -8.91 -2.02 13.74
C GLN A 26 -8.01 -3.12 13.17
N MET A 27 -8.57 -4.29 12.82
CA MET A 27 -7.81 -5.32 12.11
C MET A 27 -7.41 -4.84 10.70
N GLN A 28 -8.33 -4.23 9.96
CA GLN A 28 -8.07 -3.72 8.62
C GLN A 28 -7.03 -2.59 8.62
N GLU A 29 -7.08 -1.67 9.58
CA GLU A 29 -6.10 -0.60 9.74
C GLU A 29 -4.69 -1.16 9.98
N ARG A 30 -4.56 -2.19 10.83
CA ARG A 30 -3.27 -2.86 11.07
C ARG A 30 -2.75 -3.58 9.84
N ASP A 31 -3.62 -4.21 9.07
CA ASP A 31 -3.23 -4.88 7.83
C ASP A 31 -2.83 -3.87 6.75
N LEU A 32 -3.51 -2.72 6.69
CA LEU A 32 -3.15 -1.61 5.82
C LEU A 32 -1.77 -1.05 6.18
N GLU A 33 -1.51 -0.78 7.46
CA GLU A 33 -0.20 -0.30 7.94
C GLU A 33 0.94 -1.27 7.58
N LYS A 34 0.72 -2.58 7.73
CA LYS A 34 1.70 -3.61 7.33
C LYS A 34 1.93 -3.60 5.82
N LEU A 35 0.88 -3.43 5.03
CA LEU A 35 0.97 -3.42 3.58
C LEU A 35 1.71 -2.18 3.09
N GLU A 36 1.42 -1.02 3.65
CA GLU A 36 2.11 0.23 3.34
C GLU A 36 3.62 0.12 3.62
N ASN A 37 4.00 -0.44 4.77
CA ASN A 37 5.40 -0.69 5.10
C ASN A 37 6.06 -1.65 4.10
N THR A 38 5.36 -2.71 3.69
CA THR A 38 5.86 -3.66 2.69
C THR A 38 6.08 -2.99 1.34
N VAL A 39 5.12 -2.16 0.89
CA VAL A 39 5.25 -1.39 -0.34
C VAL A 39 6.41 -0.42 -0.26
N ALA A 40 6.60 0.27 0.86
CA ALA A 40 7.72 1.18 1.05
C ALA A 40 9.08 0.48 0.90
N VAL A 41 9.22 -0.72 1.48
CA VAL A 41 10.41 -1.56 1.31
C VAL A 41 10.61 -1.94 -0.16
N LEU A 42 9.57 -2.43 -0.83
CA LEU A 42 9.66 -2.81 -2.25
C LEU A 42 9.99 -1.62 -3.17
N VAL A 43 9.48 -0.43 -2.86
CA VAL A 43 9.82 0.80 -3.59
C VAL A 43 11.30 1.14 -3.40
N ALA A 44 11.81 1.03 -2.17
CA ALA A 44 13.22 1.26 -1.89
C ALA A 44 14.13 0.25 -2.59
N GLU A 45 13.77 -1.03 -2.57
CA GLU A 45 14.48 -2.09 -3.29
C GLU A 45 14.46 -1.84 -4.80
N ARG A 46 13.30 -1.51 -5.36
CA ARG A 46 13.18 -1.16 -6.77
C ARG A 46 14.06 0.04 -7.13
N ALA A 47 14.06 1.09 -6.31
CA ALA A 47 14.92 2.26 -6.52
C ALA A 47 16.41 1.90 -6.45
N HIS A 48 16.78 0.97 -5.58
CA HIS A 48 18.14 0.43 -5.49
C HIS A 48 18.52 -0.36 -6.75
N LEU A 49 17.65 -1.24 -7.24
CA LEU A 49 17.89 -2.05 -8.43
C LEU A 49 17.86 -1.24 -9.72
N ALA A 50 17.01 -0.21 -9.79
CA ALA A 50 16.89 0.67 -10.95
C ALA A 50 17.98 1.76 -11.02
N ARG A 51 19.04 1.66 -10.20
CA ARG A 51 20.16 2.60 -10.27
C ARG A 51 20.79 2.56 -11.66
N PRO A 52 21.11 3.71 -12.29
CA PRO A 52 21.66 3.76 -13.65
C PRO A 52 22.90 2.87 -13.83
N ALA A 53 23.80 2.86 -12.83
CA ALA A 53 25.00 2.02 -12.84
C ALA A 53 24.70 0.51 -12.84
N ALA A 54 23.60 0.09 -12.20
CA ALA A 54 23.16 -1.30 -12.19
C ALA A 54 22.50 -1.70 -13.53
N LEU A 55 21.88 -0.74 -14.21
CA LEU A 55 21.23 -0.94 -15.50
C LEU A 55 22.19 -0.85 -16.69
N GLU A 56 23.36 -0.22 -16.53
CA GLU A 56 24.32 0.01 -17.62
C GLU A 56 24.79 -1.29 -18.31
N PRO A 57 25.14 -2.38 -17.61
CA PRO A 57 25.53 -3.63 -18.26
C PRO A 57 24.40 -4.24 -19.10
N LEU A 58 23.16 -4.18 -18.59
CA LEU A 58 21.97 -4.66 -19.30
C LEU A 58 21.69 -3.79 -20.53
N ALA A 59 21.73 -2.46 -20.38
CA ALA A 59 21.53 -1.53 -21.48
C ALA A 59 22.55 -1.77 -22.60
N ARG A 60 23.82 -1.96 -22.25
CA ARG A 60 24.88 -2.28 -23.22
C ARG A 60 24.62 -3.61 -23.94
N SER A 61 24.15 -4.64 -23.23
CA SER A 61 23.81 -5.93 -23.84
C SER A 61 22.66 -5.84 -24.86
N LEU A 62 21.79 -4.85 -24.68
CA LEU A 62 20.69 -4.53 -25.59
C LEU A 62 21.10 -3.57 -26.72
N GLY A 63 22.38 -3.20 -26.83
CA GLY A 63 22.87 -2.23 -27.81
C GLY A 63 22.48 -0.78 -27.52
N LEU A 64 21.97 -0.49 -26.31
CA LEU A 64 21.60 0.84 -25.88
C LEU A 64 22.85 1.60 -25.38
N ALA A 65 22.94 2.87 -25.72
CA ALA A 65 24.00 3.77 -25.29
C ALA A 65 23.41 4.99 -24.55
N PRO A 66 24.19 5.67 -23.70
CA PRO A 66 23.77 6.93 -23.11
C PRO A 66 23.34 7.91 -24.20
N ILE A 67 22.27 8.65 -23.92
CA ILE A 67 21.77 9.67 -24.83
C ILE A 67 22.86 10.72 -25.07
N THR A 68 23.10 11.06 -26.33
CA THR A 68 24.09 12.06 -26.73
C THR A 68 23.45 13.46 -26.78
N PRO A 69 24.24 14.54 -26.57
CA PRO A 69 23.72 15.93 -26.61
C PRO A 69 22.94 16.29 -27.88
N ARG A 70 23.29 15.66 -29.01
CA ARG A 70 22.60 15.85 -30.30
C ARG A 70 21.16 15.32 -30.29
N GLN A 71 20.90 14.25 -29.54
CA GLN A 71 19.57 13.63 -29.42
C GLN A 71 18.61 14.45 -28.54
N TYR A 72 19.12 15.33 -27.67
CA TYR A 72 18.28 16.27 -26.91
C TYR A 72 17.70 17.39 -27.79
N LEU A 73 18.39 17.74 -28.87
CA LEU A 73 18.07 18.92 -29.67
C LEU A 73 17.16 18.63 -30.87
N GLY A 74 16.78 17.36 -31.10
CA GLY A 74 15.82 16.99 -32.16
C GLY A 74 16.23 17.44 -33.56
N LEU A 75 17.52 17.59 -33.83
CA LEU A 75 18.10 17.97 -35.13
C LEU A 75 18.58 16.73 -35.90
#